data_AF-A0A6C0DMJ2-F1
#
_entry.id   AF-A0A6C0DMJ2-F1
#
_cell.length_a   1.000
_cell.length_b   1.000
_cell.length_c   1.000
_cell.angle_alpha   90.00
_cell.angle_beta   90.00
_cell.angle_gamma   90.00
#
_symmetry.space_group_name_H-M   'P 1'
#
loop_
_entity.id
_entity.type
_entity.pdbx_description
1 polymer ?
#
loop_
_entity_poly.entity_id
_entity_poly.type
_entity_poly.pdbx_seq_one_letter_code
_entity_poly.pdbx_strand_id
1 'polypeptide(L)'
;MKFYQKIAVAIVIIIFVYILWKLLKRRDALLRQFGGSYEPFSLFGKEGFQTQPILISNITPKYASKPLREFVIKSSYNTAVSGNNVSTDTIKNVLARGCRFLDFEIFYINNSAHVAYSTDETNQTIDSDNSILLDEVFSTIISNAFASPTPNVGDPLFLHLRIKSTHPEIYKEIAKSIDYALRPKLYPNPVTKETKLADIMGKIVVVFDKTSDRDYKTHSKCDPSEKDCINLAPFINMESGSETLYLQHYGELLNQCTSPPMVLDNCDLCTNVKTMRIVLPDANYVNTENPEIDEFILNYGSQIVPYRFYKNDAGLKDYESFFDENNAAFVPLATAIHNIHKVM
;
A
#
# COMPACT_ATOMS: atom_id res chain seq x y z
N MET A 1 33.26 -14.02 -49.68
CA MET A 1 34.01 -13.88 -48.40
C MET A 1 35.32 -14.61 -48.48
N LYS A 2 36.42 -13.93 -48.15
CA LYS A 2 37.74 -14.57 -48.08
C LYS A 2 37.78 -15.55 -46.90
N PHE A 3 38.63 -16.57 -46.97
CA PHE A 3 38.68 -17.68 -46.00
C PHE A 3 38.73 -17.21 -44.53
N TYR A 4 39.53 -16.17 -44.26
CA TYR A 4 39.65 -15.55 -42.94
C TYR A 4 38.36 -14.89 -42.41
N GLN A 5 37.47 -14.41 -43.28
CA GLN A 5 36.17 -13.85 -42.87
C GLN A 5 35.20 -14.94 -42.42
N LYS A 6 35.27 -16.15 -43.03
CA LYS A 6 34.45 -17.29 -42.61
C LYS A 6 34.88 -17.81 -41.24
N ILE A 7 36.18 -17.82 -40.97
CA ILE A 7 36.74 -18.17 -39.66
C ILE A 7 36.31 -17.17 -38.59
N ALA A 8 36.38 -15.87 -38.87
CA ALA A 8 35.96 -14.84 -37.92
C ALA A 8 34.49 -14.97 -37.52
N VAL A 9 33.58 -15.22 -38.49
CA VAL A 9 32.16 -15.42 -38.21
C VAL A 9 31.91 -16.68 -37.37
N ALA A 10 32.63 -17.77 -37.65
CA ALA A 10 32.52 -18.99 -36.86
C ALA A 10 32.95 -18.77 -35.40
N ILE A 11 34.03 -18.01 -35.16
CA ILE A 11 34.49 -17.67 -33.81
C ILE A 11 33.45 -16.83 -33.06
N VAL A 12 32.84 -15.84 -33.72
CA VAL A 12 31.79 -15.01 -33.10
C VAL A 12 30.57 -15.84 -32.69
N ILE A 13 30.14 -16.78 -33.54
CA ILE A 13 29.02 -17.68 -33.24
C ILE A 13 29.36 -18.58 -32.04
N ILE A 14 30.58 -19.11 -31.98
CA ILE A 14 31.03 -19.95 -30.85
C ILE A 14 31.03 -19.15 -29.54
N ILE A 15 31.53 -17.91 -29.56
CA ILE A 15 31.52 -17.03 -28.39
C ILE A 15 30.08 -16.70 -27.97
N PHE A 16 29.19 -16.42 -28.92
CA PHE A 16 27.79 -16.11 -28.64
C PHE A 16 27.06 -17.31 -28.01
N VAL A 17 27.25 -18.51 -28.55
CA VAL A 17 26.69 -19.75 -28.00
C VAL A 17 27.25 -20.02 -26.60
N TYR A 18 28.55 -19.78 -26.38
CA TYR A 18 29.17 -19.93 -25.06
C TYR A 18 28.60 -18.94 -24.03
N ILE A 19 28.38 -17.67 -24.43
CA ILE A 19 27.74 -16.66 -23.57
C ILE A 19 26.30 -17.07 -23.22
N LEU A 20 25.51 -17.49 -24.21
CA LEU A 20 24.15 -17.98 -23.99
C LEU A 20 24.11 -19.19 -23.04
N TRP A 21 25.00 -20.16 -23.25
CA TRP A 21 25.11 -21.32 -22.38
C TRP A 21 25.48 -20.92 -20.94
N LYS A 22 26.42 -19.97 -20.77
CA LYS A 22 26.81 -19.44 -19.45
C LYS A 22 25.66 -18.72 -18.76
N LEU A 23 24.84 -17.96 -19.51
CA LEU A 23 23.65 -17.29 -18.99
C LEU A 23 22.57 -18.29 -18.56
N LEU A 24 22.31 -19.33 -19.35
CA LEU A 24 21.36 -20.40 -19.01
C LEU A 24 21.80 -21.17 -17.76
N LYS A 25 23.09 -21.51 -17.65
CA LYS A 25 23.63 -22.20 -16.47
C LYS A 25 23.55 -21.33 -15.21
N ARG A 26 23.75 -20.01 -15.33
CA ARG A 26 23.61 -19.07 -14.21
C ARG A 26 22.15 -18.93 -13.78
N ARG A 27 21.21 -18.93 -14.73
CA ARG A 27 19.76 -18.99 -14.44
C ARG A 27 19.39 -20.25 -13.69
N ASP A 28 19.86 -21.42 -14.14
CA ASP A 28 19.54 -22.70 -13.48
C ASP A 28 20.17 -22.81 -12.08
N ALA A 29 21.33 -22.20 -11.84
CA ALA A 29 21.94 -22.10 -10.52
C ALA A 29 21.13 -21.21 -9.57
N LEU A 30 20.62 -20.07 -10.06
CA LEU A 30 19.70 -19.21 -9.29
C LEU A 30 18.40 -19.95 -8.96
N LEU A 31 17.79 -20.62 -9.94
CA LEU A 31 16.57 -21.42 -9.72
C LEU A 31 16.77 -22.56 -8.71
N ARG A 32 17.97 -23.13 -8.61
CA ARG A 32 18.30 -24.15 -7.60
C ARG A 32 18.61 -23.56 -6.23
N GLN A 33 19.21 -22.38 -6.17
CA GLN A 33 19.46 -21.66 -4.92
C GLN A 33 18.18 -21.08 -4.31
N PHE A 34 17.23 -20.69 -5.16
CA PHE A 34 15.86 -20.28 -4.80
C PHE A 34 14.85 -21.45 -4.93
N GLY A 35 15.31 -22.70 -5.03
CA GLY A 35 14.46 -23.87 -5.29
C GLY A 35 13.91 -24.56 -4.04
N GLY A 36 14.05 -23.98 -2.86
CA GLY A 36 13.44 -24.45 -1.61
C GLY A 36 12.13 -23.71 -1.35
N SER A 37 11.02 -24.46 -1.40
CA SER A 37 9.64 -24.04 -1.02
C SER A 37 9.15 -22.71 -1.60
N TYR A 38 9.03 -22.63 -2.93
CA TYR A 38 8.03 -21.75 -3.54
C TYR A 38 6.75 -22.56 -3.72
N GLU A 39 5.69 -22.24 -2.97
CA GLU A 39 4.35 -22.49 -3.49
C GLU A 39 4.19 -21.63 -4.75
N PRO A 40 3.94 -22.23 -5.92
CA PRO A 40 3.83 -21.45 -7.14
C PRO A 40 2.57 -20.59 -7.07
N PHE A 41 2.75 -19.27 -7.00
CA PHE A 41 1.69 -18.30 -7.28
C PHE A 41 1.25 -18.52 -8.73
N SER A 42 0.12 -19.18 -8.89
CA SER A 42 -0.44 -19.49 -10.19
C SER A 42 -1.04 -18.21 -10.77
N LEU A 43 -0.32 -17.56 -11.69
CA LEU A 43 -0.92 -16.49 -12.51
C LEU A 43 -2.01 -17.04 -13.46
N PHE A 44 -2.05 -18.36 -13.66
CA PHE A 44 -3.16 -19.13 -14.24
C PHE A 44 -3.12 -20.53 -13.63
N GLY A 45 -3.78 -20.71 -12.49
CA GLY A 45 -4.00 -22.02 -11.90
C GLY A 45 -4.94 -22.81 -12.80
N LYS A 46 -4.44 -23.87 -13.42
CA LYS A 46 -5.29 -24.95 -13.93
C LYS A 46 -5.92 -25.64 -12.71
N GLU A 47 -7.04 -25.08 -12.27
CA GLU A 47 -8.26 -25.74 -11.79
C GLU A 47 -9.22 -24.64 -11.29
N GLY A 48 -10.16 -24.24 -12.15
CA GLY A 48 -11.51 -23.81 -11.77
C GLY A 48 -11.74 -22.65 -10.79
N PHE A 49 -10.79 -21.75 -10.51
CA PHE A 49 -11.06 -20.61 -9.64
C PHE A 49 -11.56 -19.40 -10.45
N GLN A 50 -12.83 -19.04 -10.30
CA GLN A 50 -13.36 -17.78 -10.79
C GLN A 50 -12.74 -16.64 -9.98
N THR A 51 -11.72 -15.97 -10.52
CA THR A 51 -11.36 -14.64 -10.02
C THR A 51 -12.57 -13.75 -10.26
N GLN A 52 -13.22 -13.28 -9.19
CA GLN A 52 -14.28 -12.28 -9.25
C GLN A 52 -13.83 -11.16 -10.22
N PRO A 53 -14.67 -10.77 -11.19
CA PRO A 53 -14.30 -9.71 -12.11
C PRO A 53 -14.10 -8.41 -11.33
N ILE A 54 -12.99 -7.72 -11.55
CA ILE A 54 -12.72 -6.42 -10.94
C ILE A 54 -13.59 -5.38 -11.67
N LEU A 55 -14.54 -4.78 -10.96
CA LEU A 55 -15.51 -3.82 -11.51
C LEU A 55 -15.23 -2.36 -11.10
N ILE A 56 -14.19 -2.16 -10.28
CA ILE A 56 -13.74 -0.83 -9.86
C ILE A 56 -13.37 0.03 -11.08
N SER A 57 -13.68 1.32 -11.00
CA SER A 57 -13.23 2.34 -11.94
C SER A 57 -12.84 3.63 -11.19
N ASN A 58 -12.38 4.64 -11.92
CA ASN A 58 -12.14 5.97 -11.34
C ASN A 58 -13.40 6.49 -10.65
N ILE A 59 -13.23 7.21 -9.54
CA ILE A 59 -14.35 7.84 -8.87
C ILE A 59 -15.11 8.79 -9.81
N THR A 60 -16.43 8.72 -9.77
CA THR A 60 -17.31 9.66 -10.47
C THR A 60 -17.06 11.09 -9.99
N PRO A 61 -16.85 12.07 -10.89
CA PRO A 61 -16.54 13.45 -10.52
C PRO A 61 -17.55 14.12 -9.57
N LYS A 62 -18.84 13.73 -9.65
CA LYS A 62 -19.88 14.20 -8.73
C LYS A 62 -19.47 13.98 -7.26
N TYR A 63 -18.95 12.80 -6.95
CA TYR A 63 -18.59 12.43 -5.58
C TYR A 63 -17.27 13.08 -5.15
N ALA A 64 -16.31 13.28 -6.06
CA ALA A 64 -14.99 13.82 -5.75
C ALA A 64 -15.02 15.23 -5.09
N SER A 65 -16.11 15.99 -5.23
CA SER A 65 -16.30 17.29 -4.57
C SER A 65 -16.39 17.23 -3.03
N LYS A 66 -16.51 16.02 -2.45
CA LYS A 66 -16.69 15.79 -1.02
C LYS A 66 -15.37 15.75 -0.26
N PRO A 67 -15.39 16.10 1.05
CA PRO A 67 -14.23 15.99 1.90
C PRO A 67 -13.86 14.53 2.18
N LEU A 68 -12.57 14.26 2.43
CA LEU A 68 -12.03 12.90 2.62
C LEU A 68 -12.74 12.07 3.69
N ARG A 69 -13.25 12.71 4.75
CA ARG A 69 -13.97 12.00 5.83
C ARG A 69 -15.25 11.30 5.39
N GLU A 70 -15.78 11.67 4.23
CA GLU A 70 -17.03 11.12 3.68
C GLU A 70 -16.76 9.93 2.76
N PHE A 71 -15.58 9.32 2.79
CA PHE A 71 -15.25 8.16 1.95
C PHE A 71 -14.78 6.97 2.76
N VAL A 72 -15.29 5.80 2.40
CA VAL A 72 -14.65 4.52 2.67
C VAL A 72 -13.65 4.25 1.55
N ILE A 73 -12.41 3.91 1.89
CA ILE A 73 -11.29 3.80 0.95
C ILE A 73 -10.81 2.35 0.88
N LYS A 74 -10.69 1.79 -0.33
CA LYS A 74 -10.12 0.45 -0.56
C LYS A 74 -8.63 0.46 -0.20
N SER A 75 -8.26 -0.35 0.78
CA SER A 75 -7.06 -0.22 1.58
C SER A 75 -6.39 -1.58 1.80
N SER A 76 -5.08 -1.66 1.62
CA SER A 76 -4.28 -2.87 1.85
C SER A 76 -3.34 -2.68 3.02
N TYR A 77 -3.37 -3.61 3.96
CA TYR A 77 -2.44 -3.71 5.09
C TYR A 77 -1.17 -4.47 4.67
N ASN A 78 0.01 -4.00 5.11
CA ASN A 78 1.29 -4.63 4.82
C ASN A 78 1.41 -5.04 3.34
N THR A 79 1.21 -4.06 2.46
CA THR A 79 0.91 -4.22 1.03
C THR A 79 1.92 -5.09 0.27
N ALA A 80 3.20 -5.05 0.64
CA ALA A 80 4.24 -5.82 -0.05
C ALA A 80 4.28 -7.31 0.37
N VAL A 81 3.58 -7.69 1.44
CA VAL A 81 3.67 -9.02 2.06
C VAL A 81 2.89 -10.06 1.27
N SER A 82 3.50 -11.23 1.06
CA SER A 82 2.89 -12.45 0.55
C SER A 82 3.40 -13.64 1.35
N GLY A 83 2.58 -14.15 2.27
CA GLY A 83 3.04 -15.13 3.26
C GLY A 83 4.17 -14.55 4.11
N ASN A 84 5.31 -15.25 4.15
CA ASN A 84 6.50 -14.80 4.90
C ASN A 84 7.46 -13.93 4.06
N ASN A 85 7.14 -13.63 2.80
CA ASN A 85 8.01 -12.87 1.92
C ASN A 85 7.43 -11.48 1.62
N VAL A 86 8.30 -10.54 1.25
CA VAL A 86 7.93 -9.23 0.71
C VAL A 86 8.38 -9.08 -0.74
N SER A 87 7.51 -8.54 -1.60
CA SER A 87 7.81 -8.38 -3.02
C SER A 87 7.13 -7.17 -3.66
N THR A 88 7.75 -6.62 -4.71
CA THR A 88 7.15 -5.57 -5.53
C THR A 88 6.02 -6.08 -6.42
N ASP A 89 5.97 -7.38 -6.73
CA ASP A 89 4.86 -7.99 -7.50
C ASP A 89 3.57 -8.02 -6.67
N THR A 90 3.65 -8.22 -5.35
CA THR A 90 2.51 -8.07 -4.45
C THR A 90 1.89 -6.68 -4.56
N ILE A 91 2.73 -5.63 -4.60
CA ILE A 91 2.28 -4.24 -4.73
C ILE A 91 1.54 -4.04 -6.06
N LYS A 92 2.08 -4.56 -7.17
CA LYS A 92 1.43 -4.50 -8.49
C LYS A 92 0.08 -5.19 -8.47
N ASN A 93 -0.01 -6.37 -7.83
CA ASN A 93 -1.25 -7.12 -7.70
C ASN A 93 -2.29 -6.33 -6.90
N VAL A 94 -1.92 -5.78 -5.74
CA VAL A 94 -2.82 -4.97 -4.90
C VAL A 94 -3.32 -3.73 -5.66
N LEU A 95 -2.45 -3.05 -6.40
CA LEU A 95 -2.84 -1.92 -7.26
C LEU A 95 -3.79 -2.37 -8.38
N ALA A 96 -3.52 -3.49 -9.05
CA ALA A 96 -4.40 -4.07 -10.07
C ALA A 96 -5.80 -4.41 -9.53
N ARG A 97 -5.90 -4.70 -8.22
CA ARG A 97 -7.17 -4.90 -7.49
C ARG A 97 -7.87 -3.61 -7.07
N GLY A 98 -7.34 -2.45 -7.46
CA GLY A 98 -7.98 -1.15 -7.30
C GLY A 98 -7.72 -0.47 -5.95
N CYS A 99 -6.84 -1.00 -5.10
CA CYS A 99 -6.52 -0.38 -3.81
C CYS A 99 -5.91 1.02 -3.99
N ARG A 100 -6.29 1.93 -3.09
CA ARG A 100 -5.89 3.34 -3.10
C ARG A 100 -5.34 3.86 -1.78
N PHE A 101 -5.26 2.99 -0.78
CA PHE A 101 -4.48 3.20 0.44
C PHE A 101 -3.55 2.00 0.62
N LEU A 102 -2.24 2.23 0.57
CA LEU A 102 -1.21 1.21 0.72
C LEU A 102 -0.43 1.44 1.99
N ASP A 103 -0.36 0.42 2.83
CA ASP A 103 0.34 0.46 4.11
C ASP A 103 1.64 -0.35 4.07
N PHE A 104 2.70 0.18 4.69
CA PHE A 104 4.03 -0.40 4.75
C PHE A 104 4.70 -0.19 6.12
N GLU A 105 5.31 -1.24 6.65
CA GLU A 105 6.33 -1.14 7.71
C GLU A 105 7.70 -0.88 7.10
N ILE A 106 8.43 0.10 7.65
CA ILE A 106 9.75 0.52 7.17
C ILE A 106 10.78 0.34 8.28
N PHE A 107 11.80 -0.44 7.99
CA PHE A 107 12.91 -0.77 8.88
C PHE A 107 14.22 -0.16 8.38
N TYR A 108 15.14 0.09 9.29
CA TYR A 108 16.49 0.53 8.95
C TYR A 108 17.43 -0.70 8.94
N ILE A 109 17.78 -1.16 7.74
CA ILE A 109 18.58 -2.38 7.54
C ILE A 109 19.79 -2.01 6.69
N ASN A 110 20.99 -2.39 7.14
CA ASN A 110 22.26 -2.14 6.43
C ASN A 110 22.42 -0.68 5.96
N ASN A 111 22.06 0.26 6.83
CA ASN A 111 22.12 1.71 6.59
C ASN A 111 21.21 2.21 5.45
N SER A 112 20.10 1.54 5.20
CA SER A 112 19.10 1.96 4.20
C SER A 112 17.69 1.68 4.70
N ALA A 113 16.70 2.35 4.11
CA ALA A 113 15.28 2.12 4.42
C ALA A 113 14.77 0.91 3.61
N HIS A 114 14.20 -0.05 4.31
CA HIS A 114 13.67 -1.29 3.74
C HIS A 114 12.23 -1.52 4.17
N VAL A 115 11.43 -2.13 3.28
CA VAL A 115 10.12 -2.67 3.62
C VAL A 115 10.27 -4.16 3.99
N ALA A 116 9.69 -4.51 5.12
CA ALA A 116 9.59 -5.85 5.71
C ALA A 116 8.31 -5.89 6.57
N TYR A 117 8.08 -6.96 7.34
CA TYR A 117 7.07 -6.93 8.40
C TYR A 117 7.57 -7.58 9.68
N SER A 118 6.96 -7.21 10.81
CA SER A 118 7.22 -7.81 12.11
C SER A 118 5.99 -7.85 13.01
N THR A 119 5.88 -8.91 13.81
CA THR A 119 4.96 -9.05 14.94
C THR A 119 5.62 -8.68 16.27
N ASP A 120 6.94 -8.44 16.28
CA ASP A 120 7.68 -7.94 17.43
C ASP A 120 7.42 -6.45 17.64
N GLU A 121 6.77 -6.12 18.76
CA GLU A 121 6.48 -4.74 19.15
C GLU A 121 7.74 -3.94 19.51
N THR A 122 8.87 -4.59 19.79
CA THR A 122 10.12 -3.91 20.13
C THR A 122 10.89 -3.39 18.92
N ASN A 123 10.44 -3.71 17.70
CA ASN A 123 11.07 -3.34 16.43
C ASN A 123 12.53 -3.82 16.31
N GLN A 124 12.90 -4.89 17.00
CA GLN A 124 14.26 -5.43 16.99
C GLN A 124 14.44 -6.53 15.94
N THR A 125 13.35 -7.22 15.61
CA THR A 125 13.36 -8.30 14.62
C THR A 125 12.37 -8.05 13.51
N ILE A 126 12.64 -8.67 12.36
CA ILE A 126 11.69 -8.83 11.26
C ILE A 126 11.25 -10.30 11.22
N ASP A 127 10.00 -10.54 10.84
CA ASP A 127 9.45 -11.88 10.66
C ASP A 127 9.53 -12.34 9.20
N SER A 128 9.65 -11.41 8.26
CA SER A 128 9.76 -11.75 6.85
C SER A 128 11.12 -12.39 6.52
N ASP A 129 11.09 -13.39 5.63
CA ASP A 129 12.28 -14.11 5.15
C ASP A 129 13.27 -13.19 4.42
N ASN A 130 12.75 -12.10 3.85
CA ASN A 130 13.49 -11.10 3.10
C ASN A 130 13.03 -9.68 3.43
N SER A 131 13.73 -8.69 2.87
CA SER A 131 13.32 -7.29 2.83
C SER A 131 13.56 -6.72 1.42
N ILE A 132 12.84 -5.65 1.07
CA ILE A 132 13.02 -4.94 -0.21
C ILE A 132 13.34 -3.47 0.03
N LEU A 133 14.15 -2.86 -0.83
CA LEU A 133 14.51 -1.44 -0.70
C LEU A 133 13.28 -0.54 -0.87
N LEU A 134 13.18 0.51 -0.05
CA LEU A 134 12.08 1.47 -0.17
C LEU A 134 12.06 2.17 -1.53
N ASP A 135 13.23 2.40 -2.13
CA ASP A 135 13.35 2.94 -3.49
C ASP A 135 12.68 2.05 -4.54
N GLU A 136 12.82 0.73 -4.43
CA GLU A 136 12.18 -0.23 -5.33
C GLU A 136 10.67 -0.24 -5.15
N VAL A 137 10.21 -0.12 -3.90
CA VAL A 137 8.78 -0.01 -3.55
C VAL A 137 8.17 1.23 -4.19
N PHE A 138 8.77 2.41 -3.99
CA PHE A 138 8.26 3.66 -4.55
C PHE A 138 8.37 3.72 -6.07
N SER A 139 9.45 3.19 -6.65
CA SER A 139 9.60 3.07 -8.10
C SER A 139 8.55 2.13 -8.72
N THR A 140 8.18 1.07 -8.01
CA THR A 140 7.09 0.18 -8.42
C THR A 140 5.75 0.90 -8.35
N ILE A 141 5.48 1.63 -7.27
CA ILE A 141 4.23 2.38 -7.09
C ILE A 141 4.04 3.43 -8.20
N ILE A 142 5.05 4.28 -8.44
CA ILE A 142 4.93 5.36 -9.42
C ILE A 142 4.69 4.83 -10.84
N SER A 143 5.26 3.66 -11.15
CA SER A 143 5.15 3.01 -12.47
C SER A 143 3.81 2.31 -12.70
N ASN A 144 3.08 1.93 -11.64
CA ASN A 144 1.89 1.07 -11.75
C ASN A 144 0.59 1.71 -11.24
N ALA A 145 0.64 2.60 -10.24
CA ALA A 145 -0.58 3.09 -9.59
C ALA A 145 -1.47 3.94 -10.50
N PHE A 146 -0.87 4.65 -11.45
CA PHE A 146 -1.55 5.56 -12.38
C PHE A 146 -1.47 5.05 -13.84
N ALA A 147 -1.30 3.74 -14.02
CA ALA A 147 -1.23 3.10 -15.33
C ALA A 147 -1.96 1.73 -15.31
N SER A 148 -2.36 1.24 -16.49
CA SER A 148 -2.89 -0.11 -16.66
C SER A 148 -1.88 -1.15 -16.14
N PRO A 149 -2.31 -2.25 -15.48
CA PRO A 149 -3.68 -2.77 -15.36
C PRO A 149 -4.47 -2.22 -14.16
N THR A 150 -3.96 -1.23 -13.44
CA THR A 150 -4.70 -0.61 -12.35
C THR A 150 -6.01 0.00 -12.87
N PRO A 151 -7.19 -0.36 -12.32
CA PRO A 151 -8.46 -0.03 -12.94
C PRO A 151 -8.88 1.44 -12.76
N ASN A 152 -8.36 2.10 -11.72
CA ASN A 152 -8.78 3.43 -11.28
C ASN A 152 -7.62 4.45 -11.27
N VAL A 153 -6.88 4.52 -12.38
CA VAL A 153 -5.66 5.35 -12.56
C VAL A 153 -5.80 6.86 -12.33
N GLY A 154 -7.02 7.40 -12.28
CA GLY A 154 -7.29 8.81 -12.02
C GLY A 154 -7.42 9.14 -10.53
N ASP A 155 -7.69 8.15 -9.70
CA ASP A 155 -7.89 8.32 -8.26
C ASP A 155 -6.58 8.68 -7.53
N PRO A 156 -6.63 9.39 -6.39
CA PRO A 156 -5.46 9.62 -5.54
C PRO A 156 -4.98 8.33 -4.87
N LEU A 157 -3.69 8.27 -4.55
CA LEU A 157 -3.07 7.18 -3.80
C LEU A 157 -2.56 7.67 -2.45
N PHE A 158 -2.90 6.97 -1.37
CA PHE A 158 -2.38 7.21 -0.03
C PHE A 158 -1.31 6.17 0.29
N LEU A 159 -0.15 6.64 0.77
CA LEU A 159 0.95 5.79 1.23
C LEU A 159 1.12 5.96 2.73
N HIS A 160 0.76 4.94 3.49
CA HIS A 160 0.90 4.92 4.94
C HIS A 160 2.21 4.27 5.35
N LEU A 161 3.05 5.04 6.02
CA LEU A 161 4.42 4.67 6.38
C LEU A 161 4.52 4.48 7.90
N ARG A 162 4.69 3.23 8.34
CA ARG A 162 4.88 2.85 9.74
C ARG A 162 6.35 2.63 10.02
N ILE A 163 6.98 3.54 10.74
CA ILE A 163 8.44 3.49 10.96
C ILE A 163 8.75 2.56 12.13
N LYS A 164 9.54 1.53 11.85
CA LYS A 164 9.93 0.43 12.74
C LYS A 164 11.44 0.46 12.94
N SER A 165 11.94 1.56 13.53
CA SER A 165 13.36 1.77 13.77
C SER A 165 13.59 2.72 14.93
N THR A 166 14.66 2.47 15.67
CA THR A 166 15.20 3.38 16.71
C THR A 166 16.29 4.30 16.19
N HIS A 167 16.73 4.14 14.93
CA HIS A 167 17.79 4.92 14.28
C HIS A 167 17.21 6.14 13.55
N PRO A 168 17.46 7.38 14.00
CA PRO A 168 16.92 8.60 13.38
C PRO A 168 17.31 8.80 11.91
N GLU A 169 18.42 8.22 11.47
CA GLU A 169 18.93 8.28 10.10
C GLU A 169 17.92 7.76 9.08
N ILE A 170 17.04 6.84 9.49
CA ILE A 170 16.00 6.30 8.62
C ILE A 170 15.11 7.39 8.02
N TYR A 171 14.84 8.48 8.75
CA TYR A 171 13.99 9.56 8.26
C TYR A 171 14.60 10.26 7.04
N LYS A 172 15.92 10.39 7.02
CA LYS A 172 16.65 10.99 5.89
C LYS A 172 16.67 10.05 4.69
N GLU A 173 16.83 8.75 4.92
CA GLU A 173 16.74 7.74 3.85
C GLU A 173 15.33 7.70 3.24
N ILE A 174 14.28 7.71 4.05
CA ILE A 174 12.90 7.80 3.57
C ILE A 174 12.68 9.08 2.75
N ALA A 175 13.17 10.23 3.23
CA ALA A 175 13.03 11.50 2.54
C ALA A 175 13.71 11.48 1.16
N LYS A 176 14.90 10.88 1.05
CA LYS A 176 15.59 10.65 -0.24
C LYS A 176 14.77 9.78 -1.17
N SER A 177 14.23 8.65 -0.68
CA SER A 177 13.38 7.76 -1.48
C SER A 177 12.14 8.49 -2.01
N ILE A 178 11.48 9.31 -1.18
CA ILE A 178 10.30 10.10 -1.59
C ILE A 178 10.69 11.15 -2.65
N ASP A 179 11.74 11.95 -2.39
CA ASP A 179 12.17 13.01 -3.31
C ASP A 179 12.58 12.45 -4.68
N TYR A 180 13.27 11.31 -4.68
CA TYR A 180 13.71 10.65 -5.90
C TYR A 180 12.55 10.06 -6.70
N ALA A 181 11.70 9.24 -6.06
CA ALA A 181 10.74 8.41 -6.79
C ALA A 181 9.33 9.03 -6.89
N LEU A 182 8.85 9.71 -5.84
CA LEU A 182 7.45 10.11 -5.73
C LEU A 182 7.18 11.57 -6.11
N ARG A 183 8.22 12.42 -6.10
CA ARG A 183 8.11 13.87 -6.37
C ARG A 183 7.26 14.26 -7.60
N PRO A 184 7.27 13.55 -8.75
CA PRO A 184 6.43 13.90 -9.90
C PRO A 184 4.91 13.84 -9.62
N LYS A 185 4.50 13.01 -8.66
CA LYS A 185 3.08 12.77 -8.32
C LYS A 185 2.72 13.17 -6.89
N LEU A 186 3.69 13.53 -6.06
CA LEU A 186 3.45 13.95 -4.69
C LEU A 186 2.53 15.18 -4.63
N TYR A 187 1.56 15.14 -3.72
CA TYR A 187 0.74 16.30 -3.41
C TYR A 187 1.55 17.29 -2.54
N PRO A 188 1.61 18.59 -2.87
CA PRO A 188 2.55 19.50 -2.21
C PRO A 188 2.05 20.11 -0.89
N ASN A 189 0.76 19.96 -0.56
CA ASN A 189 0.15 20.65 0.58
C ASN A 189 -0.21 19.65 1.70
N PRO A 190 -0.38 20.13 2.95
CA PRO A 190 -1.02 19.34 3.99
C PRO A 190 -2.42 18.86 3.57
N VAL A 191 -2.79 17.66 3.98
CA VAL A 191 -4.09 17.04 3.73
C VAL A 191 -4.79 16.84 5.06
N THR A 192 -6.06 17.19 5.10
CA THR A 192 -6.91 17.07 6.28
C THR A 192 -8.21 16.36 5.93
N LYS A 193 -8.98 15.99 6.95
CA LYS A 193 -10.33 15.45 6.81
C LYS A 193 -11.31 16.34 6.00
N GLU A 194 -11.00 17.63 5.84
CA GLU A 194 -11.79 18.60 5.07
C GLU A 194 -11.32 18.75 3.62
N THR A 195 -10.15 18.22 3.28
CA THR A 195 -9.61 18.27 1.90
C THR A 195 -10.57 17.53 0.98
N LYS A 196 -10.91 18.13 -0.17
CA LYS A 196 -11.80 17.46 -1.12
C LYS A 196 -11.00 16.44 -1.91
N LEU A 197 -11.63 15.31 -2.23
CA LEU A 197 -10.96 14.28 -3.02
C LEU A 197 -10.51 14.82 -4.40
N ALA A 198 -11.32 15.70 -4.99
CA ALA A 198 -11.02 16.40 -6.25
C ALA A 198 -9.69 17.17 -6.22
N ASP A 199 -9.29 17.71 -5.07
CA ASP A 199 -8.09 18.54 -4.93
C ASP A 199 -6.79 17.70 -5.03
N ILE A 200 -6.89 16.39 -4.79
CA ILE A 200 -5.75 15.47 -4.74
C ILE A 200 -5.78 14.41 -5.86
N MET A 201 -6.73 14.45 -6.79
CA MET A 201 -6.86 13.45 -7.87
C MET A 201 -5.55 13.24 -8.64
N GLY A 202 -5.21 11.98 -8.90
CA GLY A 202 -4.00 11.60 -9.62
C GLY A 202 -2.69 11.97 -8.91
N LYS A 203 -2.74 12.26 -7.61
CA LYS A 203 -1.58 12.56 -6.74
C LYS A 203 -1.37 11.48 -5.69
N ILE A 204 -0.17 11.50 -5.11
CA ILE A 204 0.22 10.68 -3.97
C ILE A 204 0.16 11.55 -2.71
N VAL A 205 -0.50 11.03 -1.68
CA VAL A 205 -0.57 11.61 -0.33
C VAL A 205 0.23 10.70 0.61
N VAL A 206 1.29 11.23 1.21
CA VAL A 206 2.11 10.50 2.19
C VAL A 206 1.51 10.69 3.58
N VAL A 207 1.14 9.58 4.20
CA VAL A 207 0.60 9.49 5.56
C VAL A 207 1.68 8.88 6.46
N PHE A 208 2.16 9.66 7.43
CA PHE A 208 3.18 9.19 8.37
C PHE A 208 2.53 8.73 9.68
N ASP A 209 2.86 7.53 10.14
CA ASP A 209 2.46 7.05 11.47
C ASP A 209 3.35 7.65 12.54
N LYS A 210 2.81 8.62 13.29
CA LYS A 210 3.54 9.30 14.37
C LYS A 210 3.53 8.55 15.70
N THR A 211 2.84 7.41 15.78
CA THR A 211 2.70 6.69 17.06
C THR A 211 4.03 6.09 17.53
N SER A 212 4.90 5.68 16.60
CA SER A 212 6.24 5.18 16.92
C SER A 212 7.21 6.28 17.31
N ASP A 213 7.07 7.49 16.74
CA ASP A 213 7.89 8.65 17.08
C ASP A 213 7.09 9.95 16.89
N ARG A 214 6.66 10.54 18.01
CA ARG A 214 5.91 11.80 18.00
C ARG A 214 6.76 13.01 17.62
N ASP A 215 8.08 12.91 17.80
CA ASP A 215 9.05 13.97 17.57
C ASP A 215 9.87 13.76 16.29
N TYR A 216 9.40 12.90 15.38
CA TYR A 216 10.09 12.57 14.11
C TYR A 216 10.49 13.81 13.31
N LYS A 217 9.71 14.91 13.37
CA LYS A 217 10.05 16.19 12.71
C LYS A 217 11.32 16.85 13.24
N THR A 218 11.64 16.61 14.51
CA THR A 218 12.89 17.06 15.13
C THR A 218 14.02 16.14 14.72
N HIS A 219 13.79 14.83 14.78
CA HIS A 219 14.76 13.80 14.38
C HIS A 219 15.08 13.81 12.87
N SER A 220 14.16 14.29 12.03
CA SER A 220 14.33 14.39 10.58
C SER A 220 15.05 15.65 10.11
N LYS A 221 15.41 16.57 11.02
CA LYS A 221 16.12 17.80 10.65
C LYS A 221 17.51 17.47 10.13
N CYS A 222 17.90 18.19 9.08
CA CYS A 222 19.26 18.17 8.57
C CYS A 222 20.15 19.06 9.42
N ASP A 223 21.33 18.55 9.79
CA ASP A 223 22.38 19.38 10.34
C ASP A 223 23.04 20.19 9.20
N PRO A 224 23.42 21.46 9.41
CA PRO A 224 24.08 22.27 8.37
C PRO A 224 25.37 21.67 7.80
N SER A 225 26.03 20.75 8.51
CA SER A 225 27.23 20.05 8.07
C SER A 225 26.95 18.85 7.15
N GLU A 226 25.71 18.35 7.12
CA GLU A 226 25.34 17.20 6.30
C GLU A 226 25.13 17.60 4.85
N LYS A 227 26.00 17.11 3.97
CA LYS A 227 25.84 17.25 2.53
C LYS A 227 24.70 16.36 2.05
N ASP A 228 23.89 16.89 1.14
CA ASP A 228 22.80 16.17 0.47
C ASP A 228 21.73 15.60 1.44
N CYS A 229 21.60 16.17 2.63
CA CYS A 229 20.52 15.82 3.55
C CYS A 229 19.19 16.39 3.07
N ILE A 230 18.15 15.56 3.17
CA ILE A 230 16.77 15.92 2.83
C ILE A 230 15.92 15.75 4.10
N ASN A 231 15.25 16.84 4.51
CA ASN A 231 14.35 16.80 5.66
C ASN A 231 13.04 16.10 5.26
N LEU A 232 12.58 15.13 6.05
CA LEU A 232 11.35 14.38 5.79
C LEU A 232 10.08 15.22 5.93
N ALA A 233 10.03 16.13 6.91
CA ALA A 233 8.78 16.80 7.32
C ALA A 233 8.01 17.51 6.16
N PRO A 234 8.65 18.19 5.20
CA PRO A 234 7.95 18.81 4.06
C PRO A 234 7.28 17.82 3.10
N PHE A 235 7.64 16.54 3.13
CA PHE A 235 7.05 15.51 2.27
C PHE A 235 5.81 14.86 2.90
N ILE A 236 5.56 15.06 4.19
CA ILE A 236 4.44 14.44 4.90
C ILE A 236 3.19 15.29 4.74
N ASN A 237 2.14 14.69 4.16
CA ASN A 237 0.88 15.37 3.92
C ASN A 237 -0.09 15.24 5.11
N MET A 238 -0.09 14.08 5.77
CA MET A 238 -1.00 13.74 6.86
C MET A 238 -0.28 12.87 7.91
N GLU A 239 -0.73 12.94 9.17
CA GLU A 239 -0.22 12.11 10.25
C GLU A 239 -1.33 11.21 10.80
N SER A 240 -1.16 9.89 10.73
CA SER A 240 -2.01 8.95 11.48
C SER A 240 -1.59 8.91 12.94
N GLY A 241 -2.47 8.45 13.84
CA GLY A 241 -2.24 8.53 15.29
C GLY A 241 -2.32 9.96 15.82
N SER A 242 -3.04 10.83 15.11
CA SER A 242 -3.23 12.25 15.45
C SER A 242 -4.73 12.59 15.57
N GLU A 243 -5.04 13.83 15.97
CA GLU A 243 -6.42 14.34 15.95
C GLU A 243 -7.04 14.45 14.54
N THR A 244 -6.20 14.44 13.51
CA THR A 244 -6.63 14.57 12.10
C THR A 244 -6.98 13.22 11.46
N LEU A 245 -6.27 12.17 11.87
CA LEU A 245 -6.48 10.79 11.46
C LEU A 245 -6.19 9.88 12.67
N TYR A 246 -7.27 9.44 13.32
CA TYR A 246 -7.19 8.56 14.48
C TYR A 246 -6.72 7.18 14.02
N LEU A 247 -5.71 6.62 14.68
CA LEU A 247 -5.24 5.25 14.44
C LEU A 247 -5.67 4.39 15.62
N GLN A 248 -6.34 3.28 15.30
CA GLN A 248 -6.77 2.26 16.26
C GLN A 248 -6.53 0.88 15.67
N HIS A 249 -6.58 -0.16 16.51
CA HIS A 249 -6.56 -1.55 16.05
C HIS A 249 -7.95 -2.19 16.06
N TYR A 250 -8.13 -3.29 15.32
CA TYR A 250 -9.40 -4.00 15.21
C TYR A 250 -9.99 -4.33 16.58
N GLY A 251 -9.24 -5.06 17.42
CA GLY A 251 -9.71 -5.44 18.75
C GLY A 251 -9.96 -4.23 19.66
N GLU A 252 -9.16 -3.16 19.53
CA GLU A 252 -9.38 -1.94 20.31
C GLU A 252 -10.73 -1.29 19.97
N LEU A 253 -11.05 -1.14 18.68
CA LEU A 253 -12.26 -0.47 18.25
C LEU A 253 -13.51 -1.33 18.50
N LEU A 254 -13.46 -2.63 18.19
CA LEU A 254 -14.60 -3.54 18.34
C LEU A 254 -15.00 -3.75 19.80
N ASN A 255 -14.08 -3.51 20.76
CA ASN A 255 -14.38 -3.54 22.19
C ASN A 255 -14.94 -2.20 22.74
N GLN A 256 -15.06 -1.17 21.91
CA GLN A 256 -15.65 0.12 22.32
C GLN A 256 -17.17 0.11 22.11
N CYS A 257 -17.86 0.94 22.89
CA CYS A 257 -19.27 1.22 22.64
C CYS A 257 -19.47 1.71 21.20
N THR A 258 -20.43 1.11 20.51
CA THR A 258 -20.80 1.50 19.15
C THR A 258 -21.27 2.96 19.12
N SER A 259 -20.86 3.70 18.09
CA SER A 259 -21.34 5.06 17.82
C SER A 259 -21.66 5.16 16.32
N PRO A 260 -22.83 4.62 15.90
CA PRO A 260 -23.20 4.56 14.49
C PRO A 260 -23.23 5.94 13.83
N PRO A 261 -22.62 6.11 12.64
CA PRO A 261 -22.74 7.34 11.88
C PRO A 261 -24.18 7.52 11.36
N MET A 262 -24.63 8.76 11.30
CA MET A 262 -25.94 9.10 10.73
C MET A 262 -25.76 9.78 9.37
N VAL A 263 -26.54 9.34 8.39
CA VAL A 263 -26.70 10.08 7.11
C VAL A 263 -27.53 11.33 7.38
N LEU A 264 -27.10 12.47 6.85
CA LEU A 264 -27.75 13.75 7.07
C LEU A 264 -28.75 14.06 5.95
N ASP A 265 -29.96 14.48 6.30
CA ASP A 265 -31.00 14.84 5.32
C ASP A 265 -30.73 16.18 4.61
N ASN A 266 -29.89 17.04 5.21
CA ASN A 266 -29.67 18.41 4.75
C ASN A 266 -28.53 18.55 3.73
N CYS A 267 -27.86 17.46 3.33
CA CYS A 267 -26.94 17.48 2.20
C CYS A 267 -26.84 16.14 1.48
N ASP A 268 -26.57 16.18 0.16
CA ASP A 268 -26.44 14.99 -0.68
C ASP A 268 -25.26 14.14 -0.18
N LEU A 269 -25.48 12.88 0.22
CA LEU A 269 -24.46 11.91 0.62
C LEU A 269 -23.46 12.40 1.68
N CYS A 270 -23.94 12.97 2.78
CA CYS A 270 -23.09 13.34 3.91
C CYS A 270 -23.44 12.55 5.16
N THR A 271 -22.50 12.51 6.11
CA THR A 271 -22.71 11.95 7.43
C THR A 271 -22.42 12.95 8.54
N ASN A 272 -22.80 12.61 9.78
CA ASN A 272 -22.41 13.37 10.97
C ASN A 272 -20.95 13.11 11.41
N VAL A 273 -20.18 12.30 10.67
CA VAL A 273 -18.80 11.96 11.01
C VAL A 273 -17.92 13.21 10.95
N LYS A 274 -17.17 13.45 12.03
CA LYS A 274 -16.30 14.62 12.16
C LYS A 274 -14.81 14.30 12.18
N THR A 275 -14.45 13.03 12.29
CA THR A 275 -13.07 12.56 12.39
C THR A 275 -12.83 11.44 11.39
N MET A 276 -11.63 11.41 10.82
CA MET A 276 -11.18 10.26 10.03
C MET A 276 -10.49 9.26 10.93
N ARG A 277 -10.65 7.97 10.61
CA ARG A 277 -9.94 6.90 11.29
C ARG A 277 -9.34 5.89 10.32
N ILE A 278 -8.20 5.37 10.73
CA ILE A 278 -7.58 4.16 10.22
C ILE A 278 -7.66 3.09 11.30
N VAL A 279 -8.12 1.90 10.92
CA VAL A 279 -8.28 0.76 11.81
C VAL A 279 -7.40 -0.37 11.29
N LEU A 280 -6.29 -0.64 11.97
CA LEU A 280 -5.28 -1.63 11.55
C LEU A 280 -5.53 -3.00 12.20
N PRO A 281 -5.09 -4.10 11.58
CA PRO A 281 -5.01 -5.40 12.26
C PRO A 281 -4.25 -5.33 13.59
N ASP A 282 -4.66 -6.11 14.59
CA ASP A 282 -3.97 -6.24 15.90
C ASP A 282 -2.59 -6.91 15.73
N ALA A 283 -1.62 -6.67 16.61
CA ALA A 283 -0.24 -7.18 16.46
C ALA A 283 -0.13 -8.70 16.21
N ASN A 284 -1.00 -9.50 16.83
CA ASN A 284 -1.05 -10.97 16.66
C ASN A 284 -1.96 -11.41 15.48
N TYR A 285 -1.98 -10.64 14.39
CA TYR A 285 -2.90 -10.87 13.28
C TYR A 285 -2.62 -12.13 12.46
N VAL A 286 -1.40 -12.68 12.45
CA VAL A 286 -0.97 -13.70 11.46
C VAL A 286 -1.98 -14.84 11.28
N ASN A 287 -2.56 -15.33 12.38
CA ASN A 287 -3.51 -16.45 12.37
C ASN A 287 -4.99 -16.03 12.34
N THR A 288 -5.31 -14.74 12.41
CA THR A 288 -6.70 -14.24 12.36
C THR A 288 -7.17 -14.07 10.92
N GLU A 289 -8.47 -14.21 10.67
CA GLU A 289 -9.09 -13.88 9.37
C GLU A 289 -9.21 -12.37 9.19
N ASN A 290 -9.29 -11.90 7.95
CA ASN A 290 -9.73 -10.54 7.67
C ASN A 290 -11.16 -10.36 8.22
N PRO A 291 -11.49 -9.19 8.79
CA PRO A 291 -12.74 -9.02 9.49
C PRO A 291 -13.89 -8.72 8.51
N GLU A 292 -15.09 -8.51 9.03
CA GLU A 292 -16.23 -8.02 8.26
C GLU A 292 -16.21 -6.48 8.20
N ILE A 293 -16.22 -5.89 7.00
CA ILE A 293 -16.09 -4.43 6.84
C ILE A 293 -17.31 -3.68 7.40
N ASP A 294 -18.47 -4.33 7.38
CA ASP A 294 -19.76 -3.75 7.72
C ASP A 294 -19.81 -3.27 9.16
N GLU A 295 -19.25 -4.02 10.11
CA GLU A 295 -19.17 -3.62 11.51
C GLU A 295 -18.40 -2.30 11.68
N PHE A 296 -17.28 -2.15 10.96
CA PHE A 296 -16.48 -0.93 11.02
C PHE A 296 -17.20 0.28 10.42
N ILE A 297 -17.99 0.08 9.38
CA ILE A 297 -18.74 1.14 8.71
C ILE A 297 -19.99 1.51 9.51
N LEU A 298 -20.83 0.54 9.86
CA LEU A 298 -22.13 0.76 10.47
C LEU A 298 -22.05 1.13 11.95
N ASN A 299 -21.12 0.55 12.71
CA ASN A 299 -21.05 0.81 14.15
C ASN A 299 -20.13 1.97 14.49
N TYR A 300 -19.22 2.33 13.59
CA TYR A 300 -18.13 3.24 13.90
C TYR A 300 -17.88 4.31 12.81
N GLY A 301 -18.41 4.17 11.60
CA GLY A 301 -18.16 5.12 10.51
C GLY A 301 -16.69 5.15 10.08
N SER A 302 -16.04 3.99 10.08
CA SER A 302 -14.62 3.86 9.74
C SER A 302 -14.38 4.06 8.26
N GLN A 303 -13.44 4.95 7.92
CA GLN A 303 -13.10 5.27 6.52
C GLN A 303 -12.04 4.35 5.94
N ILE A 304 -11.02 4.02 6.73
CA ILE A 304 -9.83 3.30 6.26
C ILE A 304 -9.67 2.05 7.12
N VAL A 305 -10.01 0.89 6.55
CA VAL A 305 -9.80 -0.41 7.19
C VAL A 305 -8.92 -1.20 6.23
N PRO A 306 -7.58 -1.22 6.41
CA PRO A 306 -6.68 -1.93 5.51
C PRO A 306 -6.75 -3.45 5.72
N TYR A 307 -6.95 -4.21 4.63
CA TYR A 307 -7.09 -5.67 4.65
C TYR A 307 -5.83 -6.38 4.18
N ARG A 308 -5.62 -7.63 4.59
CA ARG A 308 -4.47 -8.44 4.18
C ARG A 308 -4.77 -9.12 2.85
N PHE A 309 -4.32 -8.52 1.75
CA PHE A 309 -4.58 -9.01 0.40
C PHE A 309 -3.88 -10.34 0.07
N TYR A 310 -2.84 -10.72 0.82
CA TYR A 310 -2.21 -12.03 0.66
C TYR A 310 -3.01 -13.16 1.32
N LYS A 311 -4.00 -12.83 2.17
CA LYS A 311 -4.84 -13.82 2.86
C LYS A 311 -6.18 -13.92 2.14
N ASN A 312 -6.31 -14.92 1.27
CA ASN A 312 -7.53 -15.19 0.51
C ASN A 312 -8.58 -15.93 1.36
N ASP A 313 -9.19 -15.21 2.30
CA ASP A 313 -10.26 -15.69 3.18
C ASP A 313 -11.64 -15.12 2.76
N ALA A 314 -12.69 -15.47 3.50
CA ALA A 314 -14.04 -14.95 3.27
C ALA A 314 -14.09 -13.42 3.45
N GLY A 315 -13.48 -12.91 4.52
CA GLY A 315 -13.42 -11.47 4.79
C GLY A 315 -12.79 -10.67 3.65
N LEU A 316 -11.72 -11.15 2.99
CA LEU A 316 -11.19 -10.48 1.81
C LEU A 316 -12.16 -10.52 0.62
N LYS A 317 -12.87 -11.63 0.40
CA LYS A 317 -13.84 -11.74 -0.70
C LYS A 317 -15.01 -10.77 -0.51
N ASP A 318 -15.52 -10.67 0.70
CA ASP A 318 -16.63 -9.77 1.04
C ASP A 318 -16.18 -8.31 0.94
N TYR A 319 -14.98 -8.02 1.45
CA TYR A 319 -14.34 -6.72 1.31
C TYR A 319 -14.23 -6.28 -0.16
N GLU A 320 -13.80 -7.17 -1.04
CA GLU A 320 -13.66 -6.84 -2.46
C GLU A 320 -15.01 -6.70 -3.17
N SER A 321 -15.95 -7.59 -2.85
CA SER A 321 -17.32 -7.53 -3.37
C SER A 321 -17.96 -6.18 -3.02
N PHE A 322 -17.77 -5.68 -1.79
CA PHE A 322 -18.24 -4.36 -1.39
C PHE A 322 -17.75 -3.24 -2.34
N PHE A 323 -16.46 -3.20 -2.69
CA PHE A 323 -15.95 -2.16 -3.60
C PHE A 323 -16.32 -2.39 -5.07
N ASP A 324 -16.40 -3.65 -5.52
CA ASP A 324 -16.81 -3.98 -6.88
C ASP A 324 -18.29 -3.66 -7.11
N GLU A 325 -19.18 -3.95 -6.16
CA GLU A 325 -20.60 -3.58 -6.22
C GLU A 325 -20.82 -2.07 -6.26
N ASN A 326 -19.95 -1.31 -5.59
CA ASN A 326 -19.95 0.15 -5.63
C ASN A 326 -19.18 0.73 -6.83
N ASN A 327 -18.53 -0.11 -7.65
CA ASN A 327 -17.74 0.26 -8.84
C ASN A 327 -16.66 1.33 -8.60
N ALA A 328 -16.16 1.48 -7.37
CA ALA A 328 -15.24 2.55 -7.00
C ALA A 328 -14.39 2.13 -5.79
N ALA A 329 -13.12 2.57 -5.76
CA ALA A 329 -12.27 2.39 -4.57
C ALA A 329 -12.53 3.43 -3.48
N PHE A 330 -13.22 4.52 -3.82
CA PHE A 330 -13.65 5.59 -2.93
C PHE A 330 -15.18 5.61 -2.91
N VAL A 331 -15.77 4.95 -1.91
CA VAL A 331 -17.22 4.85 -1.76
C VAL A 331 -17.70 5.92 -0.79
N PRO A 332 -18.63 6.81 -1.16
CA PRO A 332 -19.18 7.76 -0.19
C PRO A 332 -19.74 7.03 1.02
N LEU A 333 -19.39 7.45 2.24
CA LEU A 333 -19.76 6.76 3.48
C LEU A 333 -21.28 6.64 3.63
N ALA A 334 -22.03 7.68 3.27
CA ALA A 334 -23.49 7.62 3.23
C ALA A 334 -24.03 6.56 2.24
N THR A 335 -23.37 6.37 1.09
CA THR A 335 -23.71 5.31 0.13
C THR A 335 -23.37 3.93 0.69
N ALA A 336 -22.22 3.78 1.35
CA ALA A 336 -21.83 2.54 1.99
C ALA A 336 -22.85 2.10 3.04
N ILE A 337 -23.22 3.00 3.97
CA ILE A 337 -24.24 2.74 5.01
C ILE A 337 -25.56 2.30 4.38
N HIS A 338 -26.02 3.02 3.35
CA HIS A 338 -27.28 2.71 2.67
C HIS A 338 -27.25 1.35 1.96
N ASN A 339 -26.15 1.02 1.31
CA ASN A 339 -26.03 -0.23 0.55
C ASN A 339 -25.92 -1.44 1.47
N ILE A 340 -25.16 -1.36 2.55
CA ILE A 340 -25.04 -2.44 3.53
C ILE A 340 -26.40 -2.73 4.18
N HIS A 341 -27.15 -1.69 4.59
CA HIS A 341 -28.51 -1.86 5.14
C HIS A 341 -29.53 -2.50 4.17
N LYS A 342 -29.28 -2.53 2.86
CA LYS A 342 -30.19 -3.19 1.90
C LYS A 342 -29.94 -4.68 1.75
N VAL A 343 -28.73 -5.14 2.08
CA VAL A 343 -28.27 -6.51 1.88
C VAL A 343 -28.49 -7.35 3.14
N MET A 344 -28.54 -6.70 4.32
CA MET A 344 -29.07 -7.27 5.57
C MET A 344 -30.60 -7.35 5.55
#